data_AF-A0A929I5D9-F1
#
_entry.id   AF-A0A929I5D9-F1
#
_cell.length_a   1.000
_cell.length_b   1.000
_cell.length_c   1.000
_cell.angle_alpha   90.00
_cell.angle_beta   90.00
_cell.angle_gamma   90.00
#
_symmetry.space_group_name_H-M   'P 1'
#
loop_
_entity.id
_entity.type
_entity.pdbx_description
1 polymer ?
#
loop_
_entity_poly.entity_id
_entity_poly.type
_entity_poly.pdbx_seq_one_letter_code
_entity_poly.pdbx_strand_id
1 'polypeptide(L)'
;MRIIHTEDRVFEEEFNRIRDRGSVVDEALKDIVRGILDDVAERGDAALFEYTKKFEGISLNADTVEVKPHEMEAAVTGLDTGDLEVLEFAARRIEKFHRKQLISSWQDCEEEGIELGQLILPLGRVGIYAPGGLA
;
A
#
# COMPACT_ATOMS: atom_id res chain seq x y z
N MET A 1 -23.30 -14.58 -16.96
CA MET A 1 -21.94 -14.73 -17.50
C MET A 1 -22.01 -14.49 -19.00
N ARG A 2 -21.19 -13.59 -19.56
CA ARG A 2 -21.13 -13.35 -21.01
C ARG A 2 -19.94 -14.13 -21.57
N ILE A 3 -20.18 -14.95 -22.59
CA ILE A 3 -19.16 -15.71 -23.30
C ILE A 3 -18.86 -14.96 -24.60
N ILE A 4 -17.58 -14.77 -24.91
CA ILE A 4 -17.09 -14.20 -26.17
C ILE A 4 -16.16 -15.22 -26.81
N HIS A 5 -16.31 -15.46 -28.11
CA HIS A 5 -15.46 -16.38 -28.85
C HIS A 5 -14.41 -15.59 -29.64
N THR A 6 -13.19 -16.12 -29.73
CA THR A 6 -12.09 -15.49 -30.51
C THR A 6 -12.38 -15.39 -32.00
N GLU A 7 -13.37 -16.14 -32.49
CA GLU A 7 -13.82 -16.15 -33.88
C GLU A 7 -14.91 -15.10 -34.16
N ASP A 8 -15.50 -14.50 -33.12
CA ASP A 8 -16.54 -13.49 -33.28
C ASP A 8 -15.96 -12.23 -33.92
N ARG A 9 -16.67 -11.66 -34.90
CA ARG A 9 -16.26 -10.39 -35.54
C ARG A 9 -16.09 -9.22 -34.56
N VAL A 10 -16.79 -9.29 -33.42
CA VAL A 10 -16.77 -8.28 -32.35
C VAL A 10 -15.77 -8.63 -31.24
N PHE A 11 -15.00 -9.71 -31.39
CA PHE A 11 -14.07 -10.18 -30.37
C PHE A 11 -13.07 -9.10 -29.97
N GLU A 12 -12.39 -8.48 -30.94
CA GLU A 12 -11.39 -7.45 -30.68
C GLU A 12 -11.99 -6.26 -29.92
N GLU A 13 -13.17 -5.80 -30.29
CA GLU A 13 -13.86 -4.70 -29.61
C GLU A 13 -14.23 -5.06 -28.17
N GLU A 14 -14.81 -6.25 -27.96
CA GLU A 14 -15.21 -6.71 -26.64
C GLU A 14 -14.03 -7.06 -25.73
N PHE A 15 -12.98 -7.65 -26.31
CA PHE A 15 -11.73 -7.95 -25.61
C PHE A 15 -11.04 -6.67 -25.17
N ASN A 16 -10.89 -5.69 -26.06
CA ASN A 16 -10.33 -4.38 -25.73
C ASN A 16 -11.18 -3.68 -24.66
N ARG A 17 -12.51 -3.73 -24.75
CA ARG A 17 -13.41 -3.17 -23.71
C ARG A 17 -13.20 -3.81 -22.32
N ILE A 18 -12.95 -5.11 -22.25
CA ILE A 18 -12.68 -5.82 -20.98
C ILE A 18 -11.28 -5.51 -20.48
N ARG A 19 -10.27 -5.54 -21.37
CA ARG A 19 -8.88 -5.22 -21.05
C ARG A 19 -8.75 -3.79 -20.53
N ASP A 20 -9.47 -2.86 -21.15
CA ASP A 20 -9.40 -1.43 -20.85
C ASP A 20 -10.43 -1.04 -19.77
N ARG A 21 -11.08 -2.02 -19.13
CA ARG A 21 -11.99 -1.77 -18.01
C ARG A 21 -11.19 -1.21 -16.83
N GLY A 22 -11.44 0.06 -16.50
CA GLY A 22 -10.80 0.76 -15.38
C GLY A 22 -9.57 1.60 -15.77
N SER A 23 -9.24 1.71 -17.06
CA SER A 23 -8.12 2.56 -17.53
C SER A 23 -8.49 4.04 -17.69
N VAL A 24 -9.77 4.38 -17.64
CA VAL A 24 -10.24 5.78 -17.72
C VAL A 24 -10.20 6.38 -16.32
N VAL A 25 -9.11 7.09 -16.03
CA VAL A 25 -9.07 8.01 -14.88
C VAL A 25 -9.75 9.31 -15.31
N ASP A 26 -10.90 9.59 -14.72
CA ASP A 26 -11.64 10.84 -14.92
C ASP A 26 -10.74 12.05 -14.57
N GLU A 27 -10.57 12.99 -15.50
CA GLU A 27 -9.78 14.21 -15.27
C GLU A 27 -10.36 15.04 -14.12
N ALA A 28 -11.69 15.04 -13.95
CA ALA A 28 -12.32 15.73 -12.83
C ALA A 28 -11.91 15.11 -11.48
N LEU A 29 -11.76 13.77 -11.41
CA LEU A 29 -11.27 13.09 -10.22
C LEU A 29 -9.81 13.48 -9.92
N LYS A 30 -8.97 13.58 -10.95
CA LYS A 30 -7.57 14.00 -10.78
C LYS A 30 -7.47 15.41 -10.21
N ASP A 31 -8.28 16.33 -10.71
CA ASP A 31 -8.28 17.72 -10.23
C ASP A 31 -8.76 17.83 -8.77
N ILE A 32 -9.76 17.03 -8.38
CA ILE A 32 -10.20 16.95 -6.98
C ILE A 32 -9.08 16.42 -6.09
N VAL A 33 -8.43 15.31 -6.47
CA VAL A 33 -7.33 14.72 -5.69
C VAL A 33 -6.15 15.69 -5.60
N ARG A 34 -5.82 16.39 -6.68
CA ARG A 34 -4.76 17.41 -6.69
C ARG A 34 -5.04 18.49 -5.66
N GLY A 35 -6.27 19.01 -5.60
CA GLY A 35 -6.66 20.01 -4.59
C GLY A 35 -6.47 19.52 -3.15
N ILE A 36 -6.78 18.24 -2.87
CA ILE A 36 -6.56 17.65 -1.54
C ILE A 36 -5.06 17.57 -1.21
N LEU A 37 -4.23 17.15 -2.18
CA LEU A 37 -2.79 17.05 -2.01
C LEU A 37 -2.15 18.42 -1.77
N ASP A 38 -2.55 19.43 -2.54
CA ASP A 38 -2.05 20.80 -2.41
C ASP A 38 -2.41 21.37 -1.02
N ASP A 39 -3.66 21.18 -0.58
CA ASP A 39 -4.10 21.59 0.76
C ASP A 39 -3.29 20.96 1.89
N VAL A 40 -3.00 19.65 1.80
CA VAL A 40 -2.21 18.94 2.81
C VAL A 40 -0.74 19.40 2.77
N ALA A 41 -0.20 19.66 1.58
CA ALA A 41 1.16 20.18 1.43
C ALA A 41 1.32 21.58 2.05
N GLU A 42 0.31 22.45 1.89
CA GLU A 42 0.35 23.83 2.41
C GLU A 42 -0.03 23.94 3.90
N ARG A 43 -1.05 23.19 4.34
CA ARG A 43 -1.66 23.34 5.67
C ARG A 43 -1.36 22.20 6.64
N GLY A 44 -0.75 21.11 6.17
CA GLY A 44 -0.38 19.95 6.99
C GLY A 44 -1.58 19.33 7.72
N ASP A 45 -1.40 19.05 9.02
CA ASP A 45 -2.37 18.36 9.88
C ASP A 45 -3.75 19.02 9.90
N ALA A 46 -3.82 20.35 9.73
CA ALA A 46 -5.10 21.05 9.69
C ALA A 46 -5.98 20.59 8.53
N ALA A 47 -5.40 20.44 7.33
CA ALA A 47 -6.11 19.91 6.16
C ALA A 47 -6.38 18.41 6.33
N LEU A 48 -5.43 17.66 6.88
CA LEU A 48 -5.61 16.22 7.15
C LEU A 48 -6.86 15.98 8.02
N PHE A 49 -6.97 16.64 9.17
CA PHE A 49 -8.10 16.45 10.08
C PHE A 49 -9.43 16.97 9.50
N GLU A 50 -9.38 18.04 8.70
CA GLU A 50 -10.54 18.52 7.96
C GLU A 50 -11.06 17.44 6.98
N TYR A 51 -10.17 16.84 6.19
CA TYR A 51 -10.52 15.80 5.22
C TYR A 51 -10.93 14.49 5.88
N THR A 52 -10.27 14.06 6.96
CA THR A 52 -10.71 12.90 7.74
C THR A 52 -12.13 13.10 8.26
N LYS A 53 -12.46 14.27 8.83
CA LYS A 53 -13.82 14.56 9.29
C LYS A 53 -14.82 14.59 8.13
N LYS A 54 -14.43 15.13 6.97
CA LYS A 54 -15.29 15.22 5.79
C LYS A 54 -15.62 13.85 5.19
N PHE A 55 -14.62 12.98 5.04
CA PHE A 55 -14.77 11.71 4.32
C PHE A 55 -15.10 10.53 5.23
N GLU A 56 -14.58 10.52 6.46
CA GLU A 56 -14.78 9.41 7.41
C GLU A 56 -15.76 9.78 8.54
N GLY A 57 -16.11 11.06 8.70
CA GLY A 57 -16.99 11.53 9.78
C GLY A 57 -16.33 11.55 11.17
N ILE A 58 -15.03 11.24 11.26
CA ILE A 58 -14.28 11.14 12.52
C ILE A 58 -13.52 12.44 12.76
N SER A 59 -13.59 12.96 13.99
CA SER A 59 -12.80 14.12 14.41
C SER A 59 -11.52 13.65 15.09
N LEU A 60 -10.38 13.83 14.42
CA LEU A 60 -9.05 13.55 14.95
C LEU A 60 -8.30 14.84 15.32
N ASN A 61 -7.27 14.71 16.13
CA ASN A 61 -6.29 15.73 16.44
C ASN A 61 -4.90 15.10 16.62
N ALA A 62 -3.89 15.92 16.90
CA ALA A 62 -2.50 15.46 17.06
C ALA A 62 -2.33 14.37 18.15
N ASP A 63 -3.17 14.34 19.18
CA ASP A 63 -3.11 13.37 20.28
C ASP A 63 -3.89 12.07 20.01
N THR A 64 -4.71 12.04 18.95
CA THR A 64 -5.60 10.92 18.62
C THR A 64 -5.41 10.34 17.23
N VAL A 65 -4.62 10.99 16.36
CA VAL A 65 -4.35 10.52 15.00
C VAL A 65 -3.51 9.24 14.98
N GLU A 66 -2.63 9.07 15.96
CA GLU A 66 -1.80 7.88 16.09
C GLU A 66 -2.43 6.87 17.05
N VAL A 67 -2.55 5.62 16.59
CA VAL A 67 -3.03 4.51 17.42
C VAL A 67 -2.01 4.24 18.52
N LYS A 68 -2.47 4.24 19.77
CA LYS A 68 -1.59 4.12 20.94
C LYS A 68 -1.20 2.66 21.18
N PRO A 69 -0.03 2.40 21.80
CA PRO A 69 0.42 1.03 22.09
C PRO A 69 -0.60 0.15 22.82
N HIS A 70 -1.32 0.71 23.80
CA HIS A 70 -2.32 -0.03 24.55
C HIS A 70 -3.56 -0.38 23.72
N GLU A 71 -3.90 0.41 22.70
CA GLU A 71 -5.01 0.11 21.78
C GLU A 71 -4.65 -1.07 20.87
N MET A 72 -3.39 -1.13 20.42
CA MET A 72 -2.86 -2.27 19.66
C MET A 72 -2.85 -3.55 20.51
N GLU A 73 -2.38 -3.47 21.76
CA GLU A 73 -2.37 -4.61 22.69
C GLU A 73 -3.79 -5.10 23.00
N ALA A 74 -4.72 -4.18 23.25
CA ALA A 74 -6.13 -4.51 23.45
C ALA A 74 -6.75 -5.19 22.21
N ALA A 75 -6.42 -4.71 21.00
CA ALA A 75 -6.88 -5.32 19.76
C ALA A 75 -6.36 -6.77 19.61
N VAL A 76 -5.08 -7.02 19.89
CA VAL A 76 -4.50 -8.38 19.86
C VAL A 76 -5.12 -9.28 20.92
N THR A 77 -5.30 -8.77 22.13
CA THR A 77 -5.89 -9.54 23.26
C THR A 77 -7.37 -9.85 23.03
N GLY A 78 -8.06 -9.04 22.24
CA GLY A 78 -9.47 -9.22 21.88
C GLY A 78 -9.73 -10.24 20.78
N LEU A 79 -8.68 -10.75 20.10
CA LEU A 79 -8.84 -11.77 19.06
C LEU A 79 -9.09 -13.15 19.68
N ASP A 80 -9.87 -13.98 18.97
CA ASP A 80 -9.90 -15.41 19.27
C ASP A 80 -8.52 -16.02 19.02
N THR A 81 -8.12 -16.97 19.87
CA THR A 81 -6.81 -17.62 19.76
C THR A 81 -6.58 -18.23 18.38
N GLY A 82 -7.63 -18.80 17.76
CA GLY A 82 -7.53 -19.39 16.42
C GLY A 82 -7.20 -18.35 15.34
N ASP A 83 -7.82 -17.17 15.40
CA ASP A 83 -7.57 -16.08 14.44
C ASP A 83 -6.13 -15.55 14.59
N LEU A 84 -5.66 -15.38 15.83
CA LEU A 84 -4.29 -14.94 16.10
C LEU A 84 -3.27 -15.93 15.55
N GLU A 85 -3.46 -17.23 15.79
CA GLU A 85 -2.57 -18.29 15.28
C GLU A 85 -2.50 -18.29 13.75
N VAL A 86 -3.62 -18.07 13.07
CA VAL A 86 -3.69 -18.00 11.60
C VAL A 86 -2.95 -16.77 11.07
N LEU A 87 -3.14 -15.61 11.69
CA LEU A 87 -2.45 -14.37 11.32
C LEU A 87 -0.92 -14.51 11.48
N GLU A 88 -0.47 -15.05 12.61
CA GLU A 88 0.95 -15.30 12.84
C GLU A 88 1.53 -16.32 11.84
N PHE A 89 0.77 -17.38 11.54
CA PHE A 89 1.19 -18.36 10.55
C PHE A 89 1.37 -17.74 9.16
N ALA A 90 0.44 -16.88 8.74
CA ALA A 90 0.55 -16.14 7.48
C ALA A 90 1.76 -15.22 7.49
N ALA A 91 1.95 -14.43 8.56
CA ALA A 91 3.07 -13.52 8.71
C ALA A 91 4.42 -14.25 8.61
N ARG A 92 4.59 -15.37 9.35
CA ARG A 92 5.81 -16.20 9.29
C ARG A 92 6.11 -16.72 7.88
N ARG A 93 5.07 -17.10 7.12
CA ARG A 93 5.25 -17.59 5.73
C ARG A 93 5.64 -16.47 4.77
N ILE A 94 4.98 -15.31 4.87
CA ILE A 94 5.30 -14.12 4.08
C ILE A 94 6.75 -13.72 4.32
N GLU A 95 7.16 -13.62 5.59
CA GLU A 95 8.53 -13.27 5.96
C GLU A 95 9.55 -14.29 5.42
N LYS A 96 9.29 -15.59 5.62
CA LYS A 96 10.17 -16.67 5.14
C LYS A 96 10.38 -16.62 3.62
N PHE A 97 9.35 -16.25 2.86
CA PHE A 97 9.46 -16.10 1.41
C PHE A 97 10.33 -14.89 1.05
N HIS A 98 10.02 -13.71 1.59
CA HIS A 98 10.74 -12.48 1.24
C HIS A 98 12.19 -12.47 1.72
N ARG A 99 12.52 -13.15 2.82
CA ARG A 99 13.91 -13.33 3.27
C ARG A 99 14.81 -14.00 2.23
N LYS A 100 14.25 -14.87 1.37
CA LYS A 100 15.01 -15.51 0.28
C LYS A 100 15.29 -14.58 -0.90
N GLN A 101 14.58 -13.46 -0.98
CA GLN A 101 14.71 -12.46 -2.05
C GLN A 101 15.62 -11.29 -1.66
N LEU A 102 16.19 -11.32 -0.45
CA LEU A 102 17.13 -10.29 0.00
C LEU A 102 18.38 -10.29 -0.88
N ILE A 103 18.73 -9.11 -1.39
CA ILE A 103 19.95 -8.88 -2.16
C ILE A 103 21.03 -8.44 -1.17
N SER A 104 22.15 -9.16 -1.13
CA SER A 104 23.29 -8.80 -0.32
C SER A 104 24.16 -7.77 -1.01
N SER A 105 24.70 -6.83 -0.22
CA SER A 105 25.84 -6.03 -0.64
C SER A 105 27.04 -6.92 -0.94
N TRP A 106 27.92 -6.49 -1.84
CA TRP A 106 29.14 -7.21 -2.17
C TRP A 106 30.28 -6.22 -2.45
N GLN A 107 31.51 -6.73 -2.35
CA GLN A 107 32.74 -6.03 -2.68
C GLN A 107 33.69 -7.01 -3.36
N ASP A 108 34.50 -6.51 -4.28
CA ASP A 108 35.46 -7.24 -5.10
C ASP A 108 36.76 -6.43 -5.17
N CYS A 109 37.89 -7.12 -4.99
CA CYS A 109 39.24 -6.58 -5.05
C CYS A 109 40.15 -7.50 -5.91
N GLU A 110 39.65 -8.02 -7.02
CA GLU A 110 40.39 -8.92 -7.92
C GLU A 110 41.59 -8.26 -8.63
N GLU A 111 41.54 -6.95 -8.89
CA GLU A 111 42.64 -6.20 -9.52
C GLU A 111 43.44 -5.38 -8.50
N GLU A 112 44.77 -5.45 -8.58
CA GLU A 112 45.66 -4.79 -7.61
C GLU A 112 45.48 -3.26 -7.65
N GLY A 113 45.04 -2.69 -6.53
CA GLY A 113 44.77 -1.25 -6.40
C GLY A 113 43.36 -0.81 -6.82
N ILE A 114 42.47 -1.74 -7.19
CA ILE A 114 41.08 -1.46 -7.55
C ILE A 114 40.14 -2.17 -6.56
N GLU A 115 39.19 -1.40 -6.00
CA GLU A 115 38.08 -1.94 -5.21
C GLU A 115 36.76 -1.62 -5.92
N LEU A 116 35.95 -2.64 -6.16
CA LEU A 116 34.60 -2.55 -6.74
C LEU A 116 33.58 -3.08 -5.74
N GLY A 117 32.35 -2.62 -5.82
CA GLY A 117 31.31 -3.14 -4.93
C GLY A 117 29.93 -2.55 -5.18
N GLN A 118 28.95 -3.15 -4.52
CA GLN A 118 27.58 -2.67 -4.47
C GLN A 118 27.11 -2.65 -3.02
N LEU A 119 26.66 -1.47 -2.58
CA LEU A 119 26.03 -1.30 -1.28
C LEU A 119 24.51 -1.25 -1.42
N ILE A 120 23.82 -2.23 -0.84
CA ILE A 120 22.37 -2.29 -0.75
C ILE A 120 21.95 -1.78 0.64
N LEU A 121 21.12 -0.74 0.70
CA LEU A 121 20.59 -0.16 1.94
C LEU A 121 19.06 -0.18 1.94
N PRO A 122 18.42 -0.38 3.10
CA PRO A 122 16.98 -0.23 3.22
C PRO A 122 16.57 1.25 3.13
N LEU A 123 15.31 1.50 2.78
CA LEU A 123 14.71 2.83 2.87
C LEU A 123 14.63 3.27 4.35
N GLY A 124 14.90 4.55 4.62
CA GLY A 124 14.85 5.10 5.98
C GLY A 124 13.44 5.19 6.58
N ARG A 125 12.41 5.26 5.74
CA ARG A 125 11.00 5.23 6.13
C ARG A 125 10.14 4.72 4.96
N VAL A 126 9.09 3.97 5.28
CA VAL A 126 8.07 3.51 4.34
C VAL A 126 6.70 3.80 4.94
N GLY A 127 5.76 4.28 4.13
CA GLY A 127 4.35 4.37 4.48
C GLY A 127 3.58 3.22 3.84
N ILE A 128 2.68 2.57 4.59
CA ILE A 128 1.81 1.50 4.10
C ILE A 128 0.37 1.99 4.24
N TYR A 129 -0.37 2.02 3.13
CA TYR A 129 -1.80 2.31 3.13
C TYR A 129 -2.58 0.99 3.17
N ALA A 130 -3.44 0.84 4.18
CA ALA A 130 -4.40 -0.25 4.28
C ALA A 130 -5.82 0.36 4.28
N PRO A 131 -6.72 -0.06 3.37
CA PRO A 131 -8.08 0.45 3.36
C PRO A 131 -8.82 0.04 4.63
N GLY A 132 -9.56 0.97 5.22
CA GLY A 132 -10.42 0.70 6.37
C GLY A 132 -11.77 0.08 6.00
N GLY A 133 -12.57 -0.27 7.01
CA GLY A 133 -13.91 -0.84 6.84
C GLY A 133 -13.91 -2.36 6.64
N LEU A 134 -15.00 -2.89 6.07
CA LEU A 134 -15.19 -4.33 5.79
C LEU A 134 -14.62 -4.76 4.42
N ALA A 135 -13.69 -3.97 3.87
CA ALA A 135 -13.19 -4.10 2.51
C ALA A 135 -12.39 -5.39 2.26
#